data_AF-A0A962VA10-F1
#
_entry.id   AF-A0A962VA10-F1
#
_cell.length_a   1.000
_cell.length_b   1.000
_cell.length_c   1.000
_cell.angle_alpha   90.00
_cell.angle_beta   90.00
_cell.angle_gamma   90.00
#
_symmetry.space_group_name_H-M   'P 1'
#
loop_
_entity.id
_entity.type
_entity.pdbx_description
1 polymer ?
#
loop_
_entity_poly.entity_id
_entity_poly.type
_entity_poly.pdbx_seq_one_letter_code
_entity_poly.pdbx_strand_id
1 'polypeptide(L)'
;SRPSSRPSARLGSLFDYLLQLAGPQQQLAATRLLSVILTTLSSIWPGRIELAGENLGDVWRHPMARSTEPEHDPSTGLVPFHKLSQWLTYSLVEPLEEAGVTVSGLDQLTGLPEYRNGGLFIDLGVLKLKNPAARYNAHPVDSELVVEWRALTVVLLDRLAAGIRTRLGLDQEQLPLAKVLQGGSWSAGRRIARELRPDGAPPLQIISDGTVF
;
A
#
# COMPACT_ATOMS: atom_id res chain seq x y z
N SER A 1 -0.39 31.92 6.01
CA SER A 1 0.20 31.95 4.66
C SER A 1 0.58 30.51 4.28
N ARG A 2 -0.12 29.89 3.34
CA ARG A 2 0.31 28.58 2.80
C ARG A 2 1.55 28.82 1.93
N PRO A 3 2.66 28.05 2.09
CA PRO A 3 3.81 28.22 1.22
C PRO A 3 3.41 27.84 -0.22
N SER A 4 3.45 28.85 -1.09
CA SER A 4 3.13 28.76 -2.50
C SER A 4 4.36 28.31 -3.28
N SER A 5 4.56 27.00 -3.41
CA SER A 5 5.36 26.45 -4.51
C SER A 5 4.98 24.99 -4.71
N ARG A 6 3.89 24.75 -5.46
CA ARG A 6 3.73 23.43 -6.09
C ARG A 6 4.96 23.25 -7.00
N PRO A 7 5.74 22.16 -6.87
CA PRO A 7 6.86 21.93 -7.77
C PRO A 7 6.37 21.92 -9.22
N SER A 8 7.22 22.36 -10.15
CA SER A 8 6.97 22.07 -11.56
C SER A 8 6.83 20.55 -11.72
N ALA A 9 5.95 20.06 -12.59
CA ALA A 9 5.64 18.63 -12.75
C ALA A 9 6.80 17.77 -13.34
N ARG A 10 8.04 18.24 -13.26
CA ARG A 10 9.24 17.52 -13.68
C ARG A 10 9.78 16.71 -12.50
N LEU A 11 10.14 15.45 -12.76
CA LEU A 11 10.74 14.55 -11.76
C LEU A 11 11.98 15.15 -11.07
N GLY A 12 12.80 15.94 -11.78
CA GLY A 12 13.93 16.65 -11.17
C GLY A 12 13.51 17.63 -10.06
N SER A 13 12.38 18.33 -10.23
CA SER A 13 11.85 19.23 -9.22
C SER A 13 11.32 18.50 -7.98
N LEU A 14 10.89 17.24 -8.13
CA LEU A 14 10.49 16.40 -6.99
C LEU A 14 11.72 16.04 -6.14
N PHE A 15 12.81 15.60 -6.75
CA PHE A 15 14.02 15.24 -6.03
C PHE A 15 14.63 16.44 -5.28
N ASP A 16 14.77 17.58 -5.95
CA ASP A 16 15.24 18.82 -5.31
C ASP A 16 14.35 19.23 -4.13
N TYR A 17 13.04 19.08 -4.27
CA TYR A 17 12.09 19.36 -3.20
C TYR A 17 12.23 18.39 -2.02
N LEU A 18 12.48 17.11 -2.27
CA LEU A 18 12.74 16.12 -1.21
C LEU A 18 14.04 16.42 -0.47
N LEU A 19 15.11 16.85 -1.17
CA LEU A 19 16.35 17.29 -0.55
C LEU A 19 16.14 18.52 0.35
N GLN A 20 15.35 19.49 -0.11
CA GLN A 20 14.98 20.65 0.70
C GLN A 20 14.19 20.26 1.95
N LEU A 21 13.26 19.31 1.84
CA LEU A 21 12.50 18.78 2.97
C LEU A 21 13.36 18.01 3.97
N ALA A 22 14.41 17.31 3.49
CA ALA A 22 15.35 16.62 4.36
C ALA A 22 16.20 17.58 5.22
N GLY A 23 16.34 18.83 4.76
CA GLY A 23 17.00 19.90 5.48
C GLY A 23 18.51 19.67 5.71
N PRO A 24 19.15 20.51 6.55
CA PRO A 24 20.59 20.43 6.81
C PRO A 24 21.05 19.11 7.44
N GLN A 25 20.15 18.41 8.14
CA GLN A 25 20.42 17.13 8.78
C GLN A 25 20.29 15.94 7.82
N GLN A 26 19.85 16.18 6.57
CA GLN A 26 19.61 15.14 5.56
C GLN A 26 18.70 14.01 6.08
N GLN A 27 17.63 14.35 6.81
CA GLN A 27 16.69 13.39 7.38
C GLN A 27 15.28 13.60 6.85
N LEU A 28 14.67 12.54 6.33
CA LEU A 28 13.30 12.60 5.81
C LEU A 28 12.45 11.48 6.41
N ALA A 29 11.34 11.83 7.07
CA ALA A 29 10.40 10.82 7.52
C ALA A 29 9.68 10.16 6.33
N ALA A 30 9.56 8.83 6.35
CA ALA A 30 8.89 8.07 5.31
C ALA A 30 7.43 8.51 5.08
N THR A 31 6.72 8.86 6.15
CA THR A 31 5.35 9.41 6.07
C THR A 31 5.30 10.76 5.37
N ARG A 32 6.35 11.58 5.52
CA ARG A 32 6.47 12.86 4.80
C ARG A 32 6.76 12.62 3.32
N LEU A 33 7.64 11.67 3.00
CA LEU A 33 7.89 11.25 1.62
C LEU A 33 6.59 10.78 0.96
N LEU A 34 5.85 9.86 1.59
CA LEU A 34 4.55 9.39 1.10
C LEU A 34 3.57 10.55 0.89
N SER A 35 3.48 11.50 1.83
CA SER A 35 2.61 12.67 1.70
C SER A 35 2.95 13.52 0.46
N VAL A 36 4.25 13.71 0.18
CA VAL A 36 4.69 14.41 -1.05
C VAL A 36 4.28 13.63 -2.29
N ILE A 37 4.49 12.31 -2.32
CA ILE A 37 4.09 11.47 -3.44
C ILE A 37 2.58 11.53 -3.67
N LEU A 38 1.78 11.38 -2.62
CA LEU A 38 0.32 11.45 -2.69
C LEU A 38 -0.16 12.81 -3.22
N THR A 39 0.40 13.91 -2.73
CA THR A 39 -0.07 15.26 -3.10
C THR A 39 0.45 15.73 -4.46
N THR A 40 1.64 15.28 -4.87
CA THR A 40 2.27 15.69 -6.14
C THR A 40 1.79 14.86 -7.31
N LEU A 41 1.51 13.57 -7.08
CA LEU A 41 1.13 12.62 -8.12
C LEU A 41 -0.36 12.25 -8.08
N SER A 42 -1.19 12.87 -7.24
CA SER A 42 -2.63 12.52 -7.15
C SER A 42 -3.34 12.54 -8.50
N SER A 43 -3.00 13.49 -9.38
CA SER A 43 -3.65 13.69 -10.67
C SER A 43 -3.28 12.66 -11.75
N ILE A 44 -2.21 11.88 -11.57
CA ILE A 44 -1.81 10.86 -12.55
C ILE A 44 -2.58 9.56 -12.38
N TRP A 45 -3.16 9.35 -11.19
CA TRP A 45 -3.94 8.17 -10.89
C TRP A 45 -5.36 8.33 -11.44
N PRO A 46 -6.01 7.25 -11.92
CA PRO A 46 -7.38 7.33 -12.39
C PRO A 46 -8.31 7.96 -11.36
N GLY A 47 -9.19 8.84 -11.82
CA GLY A 47 -10.31 9.35 -11.03
C GLY A 47 -11.27 8.23 -10.67
N ARG A 48 -11.55 8.02 -9.38
CA ARG A 48 -12.47 6.97 -8.91
C ARG A 48 -13.49 7.52 -7.91
N ILE A 49 -13.00 7.99 -6.77
CA ILE A 49 -13.81 8.63 -5.73
C ILE A 49 -13.23 10.03 -5.52
N GLU A 50 -14.11 11.04 -5.53
CA GLU A 50 -13.76 12.40 -5.17
C GLU A 50 -14.37 12.77 -3.82
N LEU A 51 -13.60 13.53 -3.03
CA LEU A 51 -14.07 14.14 -1.80
C LEU A 51 -13.65 15.60 -1.77
N ALA A 52 -14.61 16.51 -1.61
CA ALA A 52 -14.39 17.96 -1.69
C ALA A 52 -13.67 18.42 -2.99
N GLY A 53 -13.94 17.74 -4.11
CA GLY A 53 -13.35 18.05 -5.42
C GLY A 53 -11.92 17.53 -5.62
N GLU A 54 -11.39 16.75 -4.66
CA GLU A 54 -10.07 16.12 -4.77
C GLU A 54 -10.23 14.64 -5.13
N ASN A 55 -9.53 14.19 -6.19
CA ASN A 55 -9.45 12.78 -6.55
C ASN A 55 -8.64 12.03 -5.49
N LEU A 56 -9.26 11.01 -4.89
CA LEU A 56 -8.62 10.19 -3.86
C LEU A 56 -7.79 9.03 -4.45
N GLY A 57 -7.94 8.71 -5.73
CA GLY A 57 -7.21 7.63 -6.39
C GLY A 57 -7.63 6.25 -5.89
N ASP A 58 -6.67 5.45 -5.37
CA ASP A 58 -6.89 4.09 -4.85
C ASP A 58 -7.53 4.10 -3.45
N VAL A 59 -8.77 4.61 -3.40
CA VAL A 59 -9.68 4.62 -2.25
C VAL A 59 -11.01 4.03 -2.69
N TRP A 60 -11.59 3.17 -1.85
CA TRP A 60 -12.80 2.40 -2.18
C TRP A 60 -13.83 2.43 -1.08
N ARG A 61 -15.05 2.01 -1.39
CA ARG A 61 -16.14 1.92 -0.42
C ARG A 61 -16.17 0.55 0.24
N HIS A 62 -16.38 0.53 1.56
CA HIS A 62 -16.69 -0.69 2.30
C HIS A 62 -17.73 -0.43 3.39
N PRO A 63 -18.82 -1.20 3.49
CA PRO A 63 -19.90 -0.95 4.46
C PRO A 63 -19.44 -0.99 5.93
N MET A 64 -18.39 -1.75 6.24
CA MET A 64 -17.84 -1.86 7.59
C MET A 64 -16.82 -0.76 7.95
N ALA A 65 -16.36 0.05 6.99
CA ALA A 65 -15.39 1.12 7.23
C ALA A 65 -16.06 2.39 7.76
N ARG A 66 -16.94 2.27 8.76
CA ARG A 66 -17.75 3.39 9.25
C ARG A 66 -17.00 4.16 10.33
N SER A 67 -17.04 5.49 10.23
CA SER A 67 -16.61 6.38 11.29
C SER A 67 -17.52 6.24 12.52
N THR A 68 -17.00 6.54 13.71
CA THR A 68 -17.81 6.61 14.93
C THR A 68 -18.78 7.79 14.91
N GLU A 69 -18.51 8.80 14.08
CA GLU A 69 -19.33 10.01 13.90
C GLU A 69 -19.69 10.19 12.41
N PRO A 70 -20.49 9.29 11.81
CA PRO A 70 -20.69 9.22 10.36
C PRO A 70 -21.39 10.44 9.77
N GLU A 71 -22.19 11.18 10.56
CA GLU A 71 -22.86 12.41 10.10
C GLU A 71 -21.88 13.59 9.98
N HIS A 72 -20.73 13.53 10.66
CA HIS A 72 -19.71 14.60 10.70
C HIS A 72 -18.42 14.23 9.97
N ASP A 73 -18.31 12.98 9.50
CA ASP A 73 -17.13 12.47 8.81
C ASP A 73 -17.47 12.06 7.37
N PRO A 74 -17.18 12.91 6.38
CA PRO A 74 -17.48 12.61 4.99
C PRO A 74 -16.58 11.52 4.40
N SER A 75 -15.57 11.05 5.15
CA SER A 75 -14.75 9.89 4.80
C SER A 75 -15.35 8.55 5.27
N THR A 76 -16.51 8.57 5.94
CA THR A 76 -17.18 7.36 6.39
C THR A 76 -17.46 6.39 5.23
N GLY A 77 -17.11 5.13 5.44
CA GLY A 77 -17.21 4.08 4.44
C GLY A 77 -16.07 4.05 3.43
N LEU A 78 -15.05 4.93 3.53
CA LEU A 78 -13.89 4.94 2.63
C LEU A 78 -12.72 4.13 3.21
N VAL A 79 -12.06 3.37 2.35
CA VAL A 79 -10.87 2.58 2.67
C VAL A 79 -9.72 3.00 1.76
N PRO A 80 -8.71 3.73 2.29
CA PRO A 80 -7.56 4.16 1.51
C PRO A 80 -6.49 3.06 1.44
N PHE A 81 -6.02 2.75 0.23
CA PHE A 81 -4.89 1.84 0.03
C PHE A 81 -3.68 2.54 -0.57
N HIS A 82 -3.90 3.39 -1.59
CA HIS A 82 -2.86 4.12 -2.28
C HIS A 82 -1.64 3.25 -2.64
N LYS A 83 -1.88 2.00 -3.06
CA LYS A 83 -0.85 0.94 -3.11
C LYS A 83 0.32 1.29 -4.01
N LEU A 84 0.06 1.92 -5.16
CA LEU A 84 1.12 2.32 -6.09
C LEU A 84 1.94 3.50 -5.57
N SER A 85 1.32 4.46 -4.88
CA SER A 85 2.02 5.56 -4.20
C SER A 85 2.88 5.06 -3.03
N GLN A 86 2.37 4.10 -2.25
CA GLN A 86 3.16 3.42 -1.21
C GLN A 86 4.34 2.67 -1.82
N TRP A 87 4.11 1.92 -2.90
CA TRP A 87 5.19 1.19 -3.57
C TRP A 87 6.27 2.13 -4.12
N LEU A 88 5.86 3.23 -4.78
CA LEU A 88 6.80 4.25 -5.26
C LEU A 88 7.58 4.89 -4.10
N THR A 89 6.93 5.14 -2.96
CA THR A 89 7.58 5.63 -1.74
C THR A 89 8.70 4.69 -1.29
N TYR A 90 8.43 3.38 -1.21
CA TYR A 90 9.47 2.39 -0.89
C TYR A 90 10.59 2.36 -1.93
N SER A 91 10.27 2.46 -3.22
CA SER A 91 11.26 2.47 -4.31
C SER A 91 12.16 3.70 -4.33
N LEU A 92 11.75 4.80 -3.68
CA LEU A 92 12.56 6.02 -3.58
C LEU A 92 13.50 6.02 -2.39
N VAL A 93 13.37 5.08 -1.45
CA VAL A 93 14.20 5.03 -0.24
C VAL A 93 15.67 4.83 -0.60
N GLU A 94 15.99 3.79 -1.36
CA GLU A 94 17.38 3.46 -1.75
C GLU A 94 18.04 4.61 -2.55
N PRO A 95 17.41 5.20 -3.60
CA PRO A 95 17.98 6.35 -4.28
C PRO A 95 18.21 7.59 -3.40
N LEU A 96 17.35 7.82 -2.40
CA LEU A 96 17.52 8.93 -1.45
C LEU A 96 18.69 8.65 -0.48
N GLU A 97 18.82 7.42 -0.01
CA GLU A 97 19.92 7.00 0.86
C GLU A 97 21.27 7.06 0.12
N GLU A 98 21.31 6.65 -1.15
CA GLU A 98 22.49 6.82 -2.01
C GLU A 98 22.87 8.29 -2.22
N ALA A 99 21.88 9.19 -2.22
CA ALA A 99 22.09 10.63 -2.28
C ALA A 99 22.44 11.27 -0.91
N GLY A 100 22.60 10.47 0.15
CA GLY A 100 22.96 10.91 1.48
C GLY A 100 21.79 11.36 2.36
N VAL A 101 20.53 11.12 1.94
CA VAL A 101 19.34 11.38 2.76
C VAL A 101 18.95 10.13 3.53
N THR A 102 18.98 10.21 4.86
CA THR A 102 18.49 9.13 5.73
C THR A 102 16.96 9.17 5.79
N VAL A 103 16.31 8.09 5.36
CA VAL A 103 14.85 7.95 5.47
C VAL A 103 14.48 7.21 6.75
N SER A 104 13.71 7.84 7.62
CA SER A 104 13.33 7.27 8.94
C SER A 104 11.87 6.85 9.01
N GLY A 105 11.55 5.95 9.95
CA GLY A 105 10.17 5.58 10.24
C GLY A 105 9.47 4.78 9.15
N LEU A 106 10.21 3.91 8.43
CA LEU A 106 9.66 3.06 7.36
C LEU A 106 8.50 2.17 7.83
N ASP A 107 8.49 1.74 9.10
CA ASP A 107 7.39 0.95 9.68
C ASP A 107 6.10 1.76 9.95
N GLN A 108 6.11 3.07 9.72
CA GLN A 108 4.89 3.87 9.72
C GLN A 108 4.16 3.82 8.35
N LEU A 109 4.81 3.26 7.33
CA LEU A 109 4.18 2.97 6.04
C LEU A 109 3.41 1.65 6.13
N THR A 110 2.46 1.45 5.22
CA THR A 110 1.59 0.27 5.24
C THR A 110 2.14 -0.85 4.36
N GLY A 111 1.67 -2.07 4.61
CA GLY A 111 1.80 -3.19 3.68
C GLY A 111 1.22 -2.87 2.29
N LEU A 112 1.63 -3.63 1.27
CA LEU A 112 1.11 -3.50 -0.09
C LEU A 112 -0.01 -4.52 -0.32
N PRO A 113 -1.29 -4.12 -0.38
CA PRO A 113 -2.42 -5.03 -0.54
C PRO A 113 -2.61 -5.41 -2.01
N GLU A 114 -1.61 -6.06 -2.58
CA GLU A 114 -1.67 -6.65 -3.91
C GLU A 114 -1.92 -8.16 -3.88
N TYR A 115 -2.22 -8.75 -5.03
CA TYR A 115 -2.79 -10.09 -5.10
C TYR A 115 -1.83 -11.21 -4.68
N ARG A 116 -0.51 -11.02 -4.69
CA ARG A 116 0.44 -12.04 -4.22
C ARG A 116 0.51 -12.05 -2.69
N ASN A 117 0.61 -10.88 -2.07
CA ASN A 117 0.58 -10.68 -0.63
C ASN A 117 -0.77 -11.10 -0.05
N GLY A 118 -1.88 -10.66 -0.66
CA GLY A 118 -3.21 -11.06 -0.23
C GLY A 118 -3.50 -12.53 -0.52
N GLY A 119 -3.00 -13.04 -1.65
CA GLY A 119 -3.21 -14.42 -2.09
C GLY A 119 -2.57 -15.42 -1.16
N LEU A 120 -1.36 -15.10 -0.65
CA LEU A 120 -0.64 -15.85 0.37
C LEU A 120 -1.55 -16.24 1.54
N PHE A 121 -2.33 -15.29 2.06
CA PHE A 121 -3.19 -15.54 3.23
C PHE A 121 -4.38 -16.45 2.92
N ILE A 122 -4.91 -16.43 1.70
CA ILE A 122 -5.97 -17.37 1.29
C ILE A 122 -5.37 -18.76 1.04
N ASP A 123 -4.26 -18.82 0.30
CA ASP A 123 -3.60 -20.07 -0.07
C ASP A 123 -3.09 -20.86 1.14
N LEU A 124 -2.59 -20.17 2.16
CA LEU A 124 -2.18 -20.77 3.43
C LEU A 124 -3.32 -20.95 4.44
N GLY A 125 -4.56 -20.61 4.07
CA GLY A 125 -5.75 -20.82 4.89
C GLY A 125 -5.90 -19.89 6.10
N VAL A 126 -5.11 -18.81 6.17
CA VAL A 126 -5.25 -17.74 7.17
C VAL A 126 -6.57 -16.99 6.95
N LEU A 127 -6.92 -16.76 5.68
CA LEU A 127 -8.22 -16.25 5.24
C LEU A 127 -8.99 -17.35 4.52
N LYS A 128 -10.31 -17.38 4.73
CA LYS A 128 -11.23 -18.28 4.02
C LYS A 128 -12.41 -17.48 3.50
N LEU A 129 -12.81 -17.77 2.27
CA LEU A 129 -14.01 -17.17 1.68
C LEU A 129 -15.25 -17.67 2.43
N LYS A 130 -16.11 -16.74 2.86
CA LYS A 130 -17.42 -17.08 3.43
C LYS A 130 -18.25 -17.92 2.46
N ASN A 131 -18.20 -17.57 1.17
CA ASN A 131 -18.74 -18.38 0.08
C ASN A 131 -17.59 -18.96 -0.77
N PRO A 132 -17.28 -20.26 -0.67
CA PRO A 132 -16.21 -20.88 -1.45
C PRO A 132 -16.39 -20.77 -2.97
N ALA A 133 -17.63 -20.68 -3.47
CA ALA A 133 -17.90 -20.55 -4.91
C ALA A 133 -17.41 -19.22 -5.49
N ALA A 134 -17.22 -18.18 -4.65
CA ALA A 134 -16.73 -16.89 -5.10
C ALA A 134 -15.35 -16.97 -5.77
N ARG A 135 -14.55 -18.01 -5.48
CA ARG A 135 -13.23 -18.21 -6.10
C ARG A 135 -13.27 -18.44 -7.62
N TYR A 136 -14.42 -18.85 -8.16
CA TYR A 136 -14.57 -19.18 -9.58
C TYR A 136 -15.06 -18.01 -10.43
N ASN A 137 -15.34 -16.87 -9.80
CA ASN A 137 -15.81 -15.66 -10.47
C ASN A 137 -14.70 -14.62 -10.51
N ALA A 138 -14.68 -13.82 -11.57
CA ALA A 138 -13.86 -12.61 -11.61
C ALA A 138 -14.57 -11.47 -10.87
N HIS A 139 -13.85 -10.79 -9.99
CA HIS A 139 -14.40 -9.71 -9.16
C HIS A 139 -13.84 -8.36 -9.59
N PRO A 140 -14.67 -7.32 -9.73
CA PRO A 140 -14.16 -5.97 -9.98
C PRO A 140 -13.40 -5.46 -8.75
N VAL A 141 -12.43 -4.59 -8.98
CA VAL A 141 -11.57 -4.01 -7.94
C VAL A 141 -12.32 -3.28 -6.82
N ASP A 142 -13.53 -2.78 -7.12
CA ASP A 142 -14.41 -2.04 -6.22
C ASP A 142 -15.42 -2.93 -5.48
N SER A 143 -15.44 -4.24 -5.76
CA SER A 143 -16.31 -5.17 -5.05
C SER A 143 -15.96 -5.24 -3.55
N GLU A 144 -16.99 -5.40 -2.72
CA GLU A 144 -16.83 -5.57 -1.27
C GLU A 144 -15.81 -6.66 -0.94
N LEU A 145 -15.86 -7.80 -1.64
CA LEU A 145 -14.93 -8.91 -1.45
C LEU A 145 -13.46 -8.52 -1.69
N VAL A 146 -13.18 -7.80 -2.78
CA VAL A 146 -11.81 -7.38 -3.10
C VAL A 146 -11.33 -6.30 -2.12
N VAL A 147 -12.18 -5.32 -1.78
CA VAL A 147 -11.86 -4.26 -0.82
C VAL A 147 -11.63 -4.84 0.58
N GLU A 148 -12.49 -5.73 1.06
CA GLU A 148 -12.35 -6.43 2.35
C GLU A 148 -11.03 -7.21 2.39
N TRP A 149 -10.76 -8.00 1.36
CA TRP A 149 -9.53 -8.79 1.27
C TRP A 149 -8.27 -7.93 1.24
N ARG A 150 -8.27 -6.82 0.50
CA ARG A 150 -7.16 -5.85 0.49
C ARG A 150 -6.96 -5.22 1.87
N ALA A 151 -8.03 -4.81 2.56
CA ALA A 151 -7.96 -4.26 3.91
C ALA A 151 -7.39 -5.26 4.92
N LEU A 152 -7.89 -6.51 4.88
CA LEU A 152 -7.36 -7.60 5.71
C LEU A 152 -5.89 -7.88 5.40
N THR A 153 -5.49 -7.79 4.13
CA THR A 153 -4.09 -7.99 3.72
C THR A 153 -3.16 -6.97 4.37
N VAL A 154 -3.51 -5.69 4.43
CA VAL A 154 -2.71 -4.66 5.12
C VAL A 154 -2.47 -5.06 6.57
N VAL A 155 -3.54 -5.37 7.31
CA VAL A 155 -3.46 -5.73 8.73
C VAL A 155 -2.69 -7.03 8.96
N LEU A 156 -2.87 -8.03 8.08
CA LEU A 156 -2.20 -9.31 8.21
C LEU A 156 -0.71 -9.23 7.88
N LEU A 157 -0.29 -8.31 7.01
CA LEU A 157 1.14 -8.07 6.74
C LEU A 157 1.86 -7.51 7.98
N ASP A 158 1.22 -6.61 8.74
CA ASP A 158 1.78 -6.10 9.99
C ASP A 158 1.93 -7.22 11.03
N ARG A 159 0.90 -8.05 11.17
CA ARG A 159 0.94 -9.24 12.06
C ARG A 159 1.99 -10.25 11.62
N LEU A 160 2.14 -10.48 10.32
CA LEU A 160 3.17 -11.35 9.76
C LEU A 160 4.57 -10.81 10.07
N ALA A 161 4.81 -9.52 9.87
CA ALA A 161 6.08 -8.87 10.17
C ALA A 161 6.44 -9.00 11.67
N ALA A 162 5.48 -8.72 12.56
CA ALA A 162 5.66 -8.91 14.00
C ALA A 162 5.98 -10.36 14.38
N GLY A 163 5.30 -11.34 13.76
CA GLY A 163 5.56 -12.76 13.98
C GLY A 163 6.95 -13.19 13.50
N ILE A 164 7.39 -12.72 12.33
CA ILE A 164 8.73 -12.99 11.80
C ILE A 164 9.81 -12.39 12.71
N ARG A 165 9.66 -11.13 13.10
CA ARG A 165 10.57 -10.44 14.04
C ARG A 165 10.72 -11.20 15.34
N THR A 166 9.60 -11.57 15.95
CA THR A 166 9.58 -12.37 17.19
C THR A 166 10.34 -13.68 17.02
N ARG A 167 10.13 -14.39 15.91
CA ARG A 167 10.78 -15.68 15.64
C ARG A 167 12.28 -15.57 15.36
N LEU A 168 12.72 -14.44 14.79
CA LEU A 168 14.12 -14.19 14.45
C LEU A 168 14.88 -13.42 15.55
N GLY A 169 14.20 -12.93 16.58
CA GLY A 169 14.80 -12.07 17.60
C GLY A 169 15.27 -10.72 17.05
N LEU A 170 14.59 -10.21 16.02
CA LEU A 170 14.91 -8.94 15.37
C LEU A 170 13.88 -7.88 15.71
N ASP A 171 14.29 -6.62 15.76
CA ASP A 171 13.38 -5.48 15.89
C ASP A 171 12.94 -4.91 14.52
N GLN A 172 12.19 -3.81 14.57
CA GLN A 172 11.65 -3.12 13.40
C GLN A 172 12.72 -2.36 12.61
N GLU A 173 13.80 -1.93 13.24
CA GLU A 173 14.91 -1.23 12.57
C GLU A 173 15.77 -2.23 11.78
N GLN A 174 16.00 -3.40 12.35
CA GLN A 174 16.76 -4.49 11.72
C GLN A 174 15.96 -5.13 10.57
N LEU A 175 14.66 -5.38 10.78
CA LEU A 175 13.76 -5.99 9.81
C LEU A 175 12.48 -5.15 9.62
N PRO A 176 12.55 -3.99 8.95
CA PRO A 176 11.39 -3.15 8.68
C PRO A 176 10.39 -3.85 7.75
N LEU A 177 9.13 -3.39 7.78
CA LEU A 177 8.04 -3.99 7.01
C LEU A 177 8.41 -4.10 5.52
N ALA A 178 9.06 -3.07 4.95
CA ALA A 178 9.53 -3.07 3.56
C ALA A 178 10.35 -4.32 3.18
N LYS A 179 11.25 -4.80 4.07
CA LYS A 179 12.05 -6.01 3.84
C LYS A 179 11.19 -7.27 3.88
N VAL A 180 10.21 -7.32 4.77
CA VAL A 180 9.25 -8.44 4.87
C VAL A 180 8.39 -8.52 3.60
N LEU A 181 8.03 -7.40 3.00
CA LEU A 181 7.20 -7.36 1.79
C LEU A 181 7.95 -7.89 0.56
N GLN A 182 9.09 -7.28 0.20
CA GLN A 182 9.81 -7.60 -1.04
C GLN A 182 10.50 -8.97 -0.99
N GLY A 183 11.21 -9.26 0.11
CA GLY A 183 11.94 -10.51 0.29
C GLY A 183 11.11 -11.67 0.85
N GLY A 184 9.99 -11.37 1.52
CA GLY A 184 9.16 -12.34 2.22
C GLY A 184 7.84 -12.63 1.52
N SER A 185 6.79 -11.90 1.89
CA SER A 185 5.40 -12.23 1.52
C SER A 185 5.15 -12.24 0.02
N TRP A 186 5.76 -11.31 -0.73
CA TRP A 186 5.55 -11.20 -2.17
C TRP A 186 6.17 -12.38 -2.93
N SER A 187 7.39 -12.77 -2.55
CA SER A 187 8.12 -13.91 -3.11
C SER A 187 7.46 -15.24 -2.71
N ALA A 188 7.14 -15.40 -1.42
CA ALA A 188 6.47 -16.58 -0.89
C ALA A 188 5.09 -16.77 -1.53
N GLY A 189 4.30 -15.69 -1.66
CA GLY A 189 2.98 -15.73 -2.29
C GLY A 189 3.03 -16.22 -3.74
N ARG A 190 4.01 -15.76 -4.54
CA ARG A 190 4.19 -16.28 -5.91
C ARG A 190 4.57 -17.75 -5.93
N ARG A 191 5.46 -18.18 -5.04
CA ARG A 191 5.90 -19.57 -4.98
C ARG A 191 4.73 -20.49 -4.62
N ILE A 192 3.99 -20.15 -3.56
CA ILE A 192 2.85 -20.93 -3.10
C ILE A 192 1.74 -20.96 -4.16
N ALA A 193 1.47 -19.84 -4.84
CA ALA A 193 0.49 -19.82 -5.92
C ALA A 193 0.85 -20.81 -7.04
N ARG A 194 2.14 -20.94 -7.40
CA ARG A 194 2.62 -21.91 -8.40
C ARG A 194 2.59 -23.36 -7.90
N GLU A 195 2.82 -23.58 -6.60
CA GLU A 195 2.71 -24.91 -5.99
C GLU A 195 1.25 -25.39 -5.99
N LEU A 196 0.28 -24.48 -5.83
CA LEU A 196 -1.15 -24.81 -5.79
C LEU A 196 -1.84 -24.79 -7.16
N ARG A 197 -1.35 -23.98 -8.11
CA ARG A 197 -1.97 -23.76 -9.42
C ARG A 197 -0.89 -23.70 -10.51
N PRO A 198 -0.98 -24.51 -11.58
CA PRO A 198 0.06 -24.59 -12.62
C PRO A 198 0.38 -23.26 -13.33
N ASP A 199 -0.63 -22.38 -13.47
CA ASP A 199 -0.48 -21.05 -14.07
C ASP A 199 0.07 -19.99 -13.10
N GLY A 200 0.21 -20.33 -11.81
CA GLY A 200 0.62 -19.41 -10.76
C GLY A 200 -0.39 -18.28 -10.52
N ALA A 201 -1.64 -18.45 -10.94
CA ALA A 201 -2.69 -17.44 -10.76
C ALA A 201 -2.96 -17.18 -9.27
N PRO A 202 -3.39 -15.96 -8.89
CA PRO A 202 -3.87 -15.70 -7.53
C PRO A 202 -5.12 -16.53 -7.21
N PRO A 203 -5.43 -16.76 -5.93
CA PRO A 203 -6.62 -17.51 -5.51
C PRO A 203 -7.94 -16.77 -5.75
N LEU A 204 -7.89 -15.47 -6.02
CA LEU A 204 -9.02 -14.64 -6.44
C LEU A 204 -8.72 -14.02 -7.79
N GLN A 205 -9.65 -14.18 -8.74
CA GLN A 205 -9.58 -13.52 -10.04
C GLN A 205 -10.12 -12.10 -9.92
N ILE A 206 -9.33 -11.12 -10.36
CA ILE A 206 -9.66 -9.70 -10.24
C ILE A 206 -9.71 -9.10 -11.64
N ILE A 207 -10.80 -8.39 -11.93
CA ILE A 207 -10.93 -7.57 -13.14
C ILE A 207 -10.21 -6.25 -12.85
N SER A 208 -8.97 -6.11 -13.32
CA SER A 208 -8.16 -4.91 -13.11
C SER A 208 -7.64 -4.33 -14.42
N ASP A 209 -7.57 -3.01 -14.48
CA ASP A 209 -6.95 -2.21 -15.54
C ASP A 209 -5.44 -1.97 -15.32
N GLY A 210 -4.85 -2.59 -14.28
CA GLY A 210 -3.43 -2.45 -13.92
C GLY A 210 -3.11 -1.24 -13.05
N THR A 211 -4.11 -0.44 -12.63
CA THR A 211 -3.87 0.78 -11.84
C THR A 211 -4.06 0.58 -10.33
N VAL A 212 -4.35 -0.65 -9.91
CA VAL A 212 -4.63 -1.03 -8.52
C VAL A 212 -3.67 -2.12 -8.01
N PHE A 213 -3.10 -2.92 -8.92
CA PHE A 213 -2.35 -4.14 -8.62
C PHE A 213 -1.04 -4.23 -9.41
#